data_AF-A0A641AE69-F1
#
_entry.id   AF-A0A641AE69-F1
#
_cell.length_a   1.000
_cell.length_b   1.000
_cell.length_c   1.000
_cell.angle_alpha   90.00
_cell.angle_beta   90.00
_cell.angle_gamma   90.00
#
_symmetry.space_group_name_H-M   'P 1'
#
loop_
_entity.id
_entity.type
_entity.pdbx_description
1 polymer ?
#
loop_
_entity_poly.entity_id
_entity_poly.type
_entity_poly.pdbx_seq_one_letter_code
_entity_poly.pdbx_strand_id
1 'polypeptide(L)'
;MTIFNKSTILAGGAHITAMLAGILLIFFPLVSDIDQITISSNFTQQYQANKTIFEALGAQGLFVIILPWMLSGICLLSSVMAKSTNRSQRTLILRWKSYSWAMSVILIVFIILSITSVGKFYIPSGFLALASAFYNR
;
A
#
# COMPACT_ATOMS: atom_id res chain seq x y z
N MET A 1 7.84 -12.15 27.56
CA MET A 1 6.89 -12.62 26.53
C MET A 1 6.67 -11.49 25.54
N THR A 2 7.10 -11.62 24.29
CA THR A 2 6.75 -10.63 23.25
C THR A 2 5.25 -10.75 22.98
N ILE A 3 4.49 -9.69 23.30
CA ILE A 3 3.03 -9.63 23.20
C ILE A 3 2.54 -9.86 21.75
N PHE A 4 3.39 -9.58 20.76
CA PHE A 4 3.11 -9.79 19.34
C PHE A 4 4.14 -10.71 18.67
N ASN A 5 3.66 -11.57 17.77
CA ASN A 5 4.50 -12.41 16.93
C ASN A 5 5.17 -11.57 15.82
N LYS A 6 6.30 -12.03 15.29
CA LYS A 6 7.06 -11.35 14.23
C LYS A 6 6.18 -10.98 13.02
N SER A 7 5.30 -11.88 12.58
CA SER A 7 4.36 -11.62 11.48
C SER A 7 3.41 -10.45 11.78
N THR A 8 2.87 -10.38 12.99
CA THR A 8 1.95 -9.32 13.42
C THR A 8 2.65 -7.97 13.51
N ILE A 9 3.88 -7.93 14.05
CA ILE A 9 4.69 -6.70 14.13
C ILE A 9 4.98 -6.17 12.72
N LEU A 10 5.39 -7.05 11.81
CA LEU A 10 5.66 -6.69 10.42
C LEU A 10 4.40 -6.22 9.68
N ALA A 11 3.26 -6.87 9.90
CA ALA A 11 1.99 -6.41 9.33
C ALA A 11 1.57 -5.05 9.88
N GLY A 12 1.82 -4.80 11.18
CA GLY A 12 1.59 -3.50 11.80
C GLY A 12 2.46 -2.42 11.18
N GLY A 13 3.75 -2.69 11.00
CA GLY A 13 4.66 -1.80 10.28
C GLY A 13 4.23 -1.55 8.83
N ALA A 14 3.76 -2.58 8.13
CA ALA A 14 3.23 -2.45 6.77
C ALA A 14 2.02 -1.51 6.72
N HIS A 15 1.11 -1.62 7.69
CA HIS A 15 -0.07 -0.77 7.76
C HIS A 15 0.28 0.68 8.12
N ILE A 16 1.13 0.89 9.13
CA ILE A 16 1.58 2.24 9.53
C ILE A 16 2.28 2.94 8.36
N THR A 17 3.18 2.25 7.67
CA THR A 17 3.88 2.83 6.51
C THR A 17 2.93 3.14 5.35
N ALA A 18 1.91 2.31 5.10
CA ALA A 18 0.87 2.62 4.11
C ALA A 18 0.07 3.87 4.50
N MET A 19 -0.31 3.99 5.78
CA MET A 19 -1.03 5.16 6.30
C MET A 19 -0.20 6.42 6.15
N LEU A 20 1.07 6.39 6.57
CA LEU A 20 1.99 7.52 6.41
C LEU A 20 2.16 7.91 4.94
N ALA A 21 2.35 6.94 4.04
CA ALA A 21 2.43 7.22 2.60
C ALA A 21 1.16 7.91 2.07
N GLY A 22 -0.02 7.42 2.44
CA GLY A 22 -1.29 8.03 2.05
C GLY A 22 -1.47 9.44 2.60
N ILE A 23 -1.15 9.66 3.88
CA ILE A 23 -1.18 10.99 4.50
C ILE A 23 -0.23 11.96 3.78
N LEU A 24 0.99 11.51 3.48
CA LEU A 24 1.96 12.33 2.75
C LEU A 24 1.44 12.72 1.37
N LEU A 25 0.84 11.77 0.64
CA LEU A 25 0.26 12.02 -0.69
C LEU A 25 -0.93 12.98 -0.67
N ILE A 26 -1.71 13.00 0.42
CA ILE A 26 -2.83 13.93 0.61
C ILE A 26 -2.34 15.36 0.79
N PHE A 27 -1.37 15.57 1.69
CA PHE A 27 -1.01 16.90 2.16
C PHE A 27 0.16 17.54 1.41
N PHE A 28 1.03 16.75 0.78
CA PHE A 28 2.24 17.26 0.14
C PHE A 28 2.22 17.07 -1.38
N PRO A 29 2.73 18.06 -2.14
CA PRO A 29 2.86 17.94 -3.58
C PRO A 29 4.02 17.02 -3.94
N LEU A 30 3.72 15.73 -4.04
CA LEU A 30 4.71 14.65 -4.22
C LEU A 30 4.49 13.83 -5.51
N VAL A 31 3.36 14.04 -6.17
CA VAL A 31 3.01 13.37 -7.43
C VAL A 31 3.53 14.23 -8.57
N SER A 32 4.46 13.67 -9.34
CA SER A 32 4.94 14.34 -10.56
C SER A 32 3.85 14.28 -11.63
N ASP A 33 3.49 15.44 -12.15
CA ASP A 33 2.53 15.60 -13.24
C ASP A 33 3.08 16.59 -14.28
N ILE A 34 2.51 16.59 -15.49
CA ILE A 34 2.95 17.45 -16.59
C ILE A 34 1.85 18.45 -16.90
N ASP A 35 2.13 19.73 -16.65
CA ASP A 35 1.23 20.82 -17.02
C ASP A 35 1.58 21.35 -18.42
N GLN A 36 0.54 21.65 -19.21
CA GLN A 36 0.68 22.36 -20.48
C GLN A 36 0.50 23.86 -20.26
N ILE A 37 1.54 24.63 -20.57
CA ILE A 37 1.58 26.09 -20.33
C ILE A 37 0.94 26.85 -21.50
N THR A 38 1.17 26.44 -22.75
CA THR A 38 0.64 27.11 -23.94
C THR A 38 0.62 26.16 -25.14
N ILE A 39 -0.43 26.28 -25.97
CA ILE A 39 -0.51 25.68 -27.31
C ILE A 39 -0.50 26.84 -28.31
N SER A 40 0.64 27.13 -28.93
CA SER A 40 0.70 28.09 -30.04
C SER A 40 1.42 27.47 -31.23
N SER A 41 0.77 27.51 -32.41
CA SER A 41 1.35 27.20 -33.72
C SER A 41 2.38 26.05 -33.74
N ASN A 42 1.95 24.82 -33.41
CA ASN A 42 2.77 23.59 -33.37
C ASN A 42 3.84 23.50 -32.26
N PHE A 43 3.85 24.41 -31.29
CA PHE A 43 4.71 24.33 -30.12
C PHE A 43 3.88 24.00 -28.88
N THR A 44 4.14 22.83 -28.29
CA THR A 44 3.58 22.44 -26.98
C THR A 44 4.66 22.60 -25.92
N GLN A 45 4.53 23.59 -25.06
CA GLN A 45 5.41 23.74 -23.90
C GLN A 45 4.82 22.98 -22.71
N GLN A 46 5.55 21.97 -22.27
CA GLN A 46 5.25 21.16 -21.08
C GLN A 46 6.25 21.50 -19.98
N TYR A 47 5.78 21.59 -18.74
CA TYR A 47 6.67 21.66 -17.58
C TYR A 47 6.23 20.63 -16.53
N GLN A 48 7.23 20.07 -15.85
CA GLN A 48 7.02 19.08 -14.80
C GLN A 48 6.75 19.80 -13.48
N ALA A 49 5.59 19.55 -12.91
CA ALA A 49 5.14 20.09 -11.64
C ALA A 49 4.92 18.96 -10.64
N ASN A 50 5.19 19.23 -9.37
CA ASN A 50 4.72 18.33 -8.31
C ASN A 50 3.37 18.82 -7.80
N LYS A 51 2.41 17.91 -7.72
CA LYS A 51 1.04 18.14 -7.28
C LYS A 51 0.70 17.21 -6.13
N THR A 52 -0.26 17.61 -5.32
CA THR A 52 -0.90 16.70 -4.37
C THR A 52 -1.68 15.62 -5.13
N ILE A 53 -2.00 14.52 -4.45
CA ILE A 53 -2.76 13.42 -5.07
C ILE A 53 -4.12 13.87 -5.63
N PHE A 54 -4.75 14.84 -4.99
CA PHE A 54 -6.06 15.37 -5.40
C PHE A 54 -5.96 16.34 -6.57
N GLU A 55 -4.89 17.12 -6.64
CA GLU A 55 -4.62 17.97 -7.80
C GLU A 55 -4.26 17.14 -9.04
N ALA A 56 -3.56 16.02 -8.86
CA ALA A 56 -3.18 15.14 -9.96
C ALA A 56 -4.32 14.22 -10.45
N LEU A 57 -5.12 13.65 -9.54
CA LEU A 57 -6.09 12.58 -9.85
C LEU A 57 -7.54 12.91 -9.47
N GLY A 58 -7.80 14.09 -8.90
CA GLY A 58 -9.11 14.45 -8.38
C GLY A 58 -9.63 13.44 -7.36
N ALA A 59 -10.92 13.11 -7.43
CA ALA A 59 -11.55 12.13 -6.54
C ALA A 59 -10.98 10.71 -6.67
N GLN A 60 -10.38 10.35 -7.82
CA GLN A 60 -9.77 9.03 -8.02
C GLN A 60 -8.53 8.85 -7.13
N GLY A 61 -7.92 9.95 -6.67
CA GLY A 61 -6.84 9.92 -5.69
C GLY A 61 -7.22 9.22 -4.38
N LEU A 62 -8.51 9.21 -3.99
CA LEU A 62 -8.97 8.46 -2.83
C LEU A 62 -8.74 6.96 -2.98
N PHE A 63 -8.98 6.40 -4.16
CA PHE A 63 -8.81 4.96 -4.39
C PHE A 63 -7.33 4.55 -4.26
N VAL A 64 -6.44 5.40 -4.76
CA VAL A 64 -4.99 5.23 -4.64
C VAL A 64 -4.52 5.18 -3.19
N ILE A 65 -5.22 5.88 -2.28
CA ILE A 65 -4.91 5.89 -0.85
C ILE A 65 -5.57 4.72 -0.12
N ILE A 66 -6.88 4.54 -0.32
CA ILE A 66 -7.70 3.59 0.42
C ILE A 66 -7.30 2.15 0.09
N LEU A 67 -6.97 1.85 -1.17
CA LEU A 67 -6.63 0.48 -1.57
C LEU A 67 -5.40 -0.05 -0.79
N PRO A 68 -4.23 0.61 -0.78
CA PRO A 68 -3.09 0.16 0.04
C PRO A 68 -3.40 0.09 1.54
N TRP A 69 -4.23 1.00 2.07
CA TRP A 69 -4.65 0.98 3.47
C TRP A 69 -5.47 -0.26 3.79
N MET A 70 -6.44 -0.59 2.94
CA MET A 70 -7.27 -1.79 3.10
C MET A 70 -6.43 -3.07 2.96
N LEU A 71 -5.58 -3.16 1.93
CA LEU A 71 -4.76 -4.35 1.69
C LEU A 71 -3.81 -4.62 2.87
N SER A 72 -3.12 -3.59 3.35
CA SER A 72 -2.23 -3.70 4.52
C SER A 72 -2.99 -3.97 5.82
N GLY A 73 -4.19 -3.39 5.99
CA GLY A 73 -5.07 -3.64 7.13
C GLY A 73 -5.58 -5.09 7.16
N ILE A 74 -5.98 -5.64 6.02
CA ILE A 74 -6.38 -7.05 5.91
C ILE A 74 -5.19 -7.96 6.21
N CYS A 75 -3.98 -7.66 5.73
CA CYS A 75 -2.76 -8.40 6.10
C CYS A 75 -2.54 -8.45 7.62
N LEU A 76 -2.75 -7.32 8.31
CA LEU A 76 -2.67 -7.23 9.78
C LEU A 76 -3.73 -8.11 10.45
N LEU A 77 -5.00 -7.93 10.11
CA LEU A 77 -6.10 -8.72 10.66
C LEU A 77 -5.86 -10.21 10.46
N SER A 78 -5.44 -10.59 9.26
CA SER A 78 -5.14 -11.97 8.90
C SER A 78 -4.01 -12.57 9.73
N SER A 79 -2.96 -11.78 10.00
CA SER A 79 -1.84 -12.20 10.84
C SER A 79 -2.23 -12.35 12.31
N VAL A 80 -3.12 -11.50 12.81
CA VAL A 80 -3.68 -11.60 14.16
C VAL A 80 -4.57 -12.85 14.29
N MET A 81 -5.49 -13.05 13.34
CA MET A 81 -6.45 -14.15 13.35
C MET A 81 -5.79 -15.51 13.15
N ALA A 82 -4.77 -15.61 12.28
CA ALA A 82 -3.99 -16.83 12.11
C ALA A 82 -3.33 -17.28 13.43
N LYS A 83 -2.99 -16.34 14.31
CA LYS A 83 -2.37 -16.61 15.60
C LYS A 83 -3.37 -16.90 16.72
N SER A 84 -4.52 -16.22 16.73
CA SER A 84 -5.56 -16.43 17.75
C SER A 84 -6.33 -17.74 17.56
N THR A 85 -6.33 -18.29 16.34
CA THR A 85 -7.05 -19.52 16.01
C THR A 85 -6.39 -20.75 16.66
N ASN A 86 -7.21 -21.63 17.25
CA ASN A 86 -6.74 -22.85 17.91
C ASN A 86 -6.13 -23.84 16.88
N ARG A 87 -5.09 -24.58 17.26
CA ARG A 87 -4.39 -25.54 16.40
C ARG A 87 -5.30 -26.67 15.87
N SER A 88 -6.40 -26.97 16.56
CA SER A 88 -7.42 -27.92 16.10
C SER A 88 -8.14 -27.45 14.83
N GLN A 89 -8.16 -26.14 14.55
CA GLN A 89 -8.82 -25.52 13.41
C GLN A 89 -7.83 -25.23 12.27
N ARG A 90 -7.11 -26.26 11.83
CA ARG A 90 -6.03 -26.15 10.83
C ARG A 90 -6.49 -25.51 9.51
N THR A 91 -7.71 -25.75 9.07
CA THR A 91 -8.29 -25.18 7.84
C THR A 91 -8.49 -23.66 7.94
N LEU A 92 -8.96 -23.17 9.09
CA LEU A 92 -9.14 -21.73 9.33
C LEU A 92 -7.79 -21.00 9.40
N ILE A 93 -6.79 -21.58 10.06
CA ILE A 93 -5.42 -21.04 10.07
C ILE A 93 -4.87 -20.90 8.66
N LEU A 94 -5.06 -21.91 7.80
CA LEU A 94 -4.61 -21.85 6.41
C LEU A 94 -5.31 -20.75 5.62
N ARG A 95 -6.61 -20.54 5.81
CA ARG A 95 -7.35 -19.43 5.16
C ARG A 95 -6.78 -18.07 5.53
N TRP A 96 -6.55 -17.82 6.82
CA TRP A 96 -5.93 -16.57 7.28
C TRP A 96 -4.50 -16.41 6.74
N LYS A 97 -3.75 -17.49 6.56
CA LYS A 97 -2.44 -17.40 5.91
C LYS A 97 -2.56 -17.04 4.43
N SER A 98 -3.48 -17.68 3.71
CA SER A 98 -3.73 -17.41 2.29
C SER A 98 -4.19 -15.97 2.05
N TYR A 99 -5.01 -15.39 2.92
CA TYR A 99 -5.43 -13.99 2.80
C TYR A 99 -4.26 -13.01 2.95
N SER A 100 -3.37 -13.24 3.93
CA SER A 100 -2.16 -12.41 4.07
C SER A 100 -1.26 -12.48 2.83
N TRP A 101 -1.12 -13.67 2.24
CA TRP A 101 -0.38 -13.85 0.99
C TRP A 101 -1.03 -13.14 -0.19
N ALA A 102 -2.34 -13.35 -0.40
CA ALA A 102 -3.08 -12.75 -1.50
C ALA A 102 -3.03 -11.21 -1.44
N MET A 103 -3.27 -10.63 -0.27
CA MET A 103 -3.26 -9.17 -0.10
C MET A 103 -1.86 -8.58 -0.29
N SER A 104 -0.81 -9.28 0.17
CA SER A 104 0.57 -8.86 -0.11
C SER A 104 0.89 -8.87 -1.60
N VAL A 105 0.50 -9.91 -2.34
CA VAL A 105 0.73 -9.99 -3.79
C VAL A 105 -0.01 -8.87 -4.51
N ILE A 106 -1.29 -8.61 -4.18
CA ILE A 106 -2.07 -7.53 -4.76
C ILE A 106 -1.40 -6.17 -4.49
N LEU A 107 -0.89 -5.95 -3.27
CA LEU A 107 -0.19 -4.72 -2.92
C LEU A 107 1.10 -4.54 -3.73
N ILE A 108 1.88 -5.61 -3.94
CA ILE A 108 3.08 -5.57 -4.78
C ILE A 108 2.73 -5.28 -6.24
N VAL A 109 1.68 -5.91 -6.78
CA VAL A 109 1.20 -5.64 -8.14
C VAL A 109 0.79 -4.17 -8.28
N PHE A 110 0.05 -3.63 -7.30
CA PHE A 110 -0.30 -2.22 -7.26
C PHE A 110 0.94 -1.32 -7.28
N ILE A 111 1.95 -1.61 -6.44
CA ILE A 111 3.21 -0.85 -6.39
C ILE A 111 3.92 -0.85 -7.74
N ILE A 112 4.00 -2.00 -8.41
CA ILE A 112 4.65 -2.14 -9.72
C ILE A 112 3.90 -1.35 -10.78
N LEU A 113 2.58 -1.50 -10.85
CA LEU A 113 1.74 -0.80 -11.83
C LEU A 113 1.77 0.73 -11.66
N SER A 114 2.00 1.20 -10.43
CA SER A 114 2.00 2.64 -10.10
C SER A 114 3.39 3.19 -9.80
N ILE A 115 4.48 2.45 -10.11
CA ILE A 115 5.84 2.79 -9.67
C ILE A 115 6.32 4.16 -10.18
N THR A 116 5.86 4.57 -11.37
CA THR A 116 6.22 5.83 -12.02
C THR A 116 5.59 7.05 -11.36
N SER A 117 4.52 6.87 -10.58
CA SER A 117 3.80 7.95 -9.91
C SER A 117 3.82 7.75 -8.38
N VAL A 118 2.85 7.00 -7.85
CA VAL A 118 2.50 6.90 -6.43
C VAL A 118 3.01 5.62 -5.77
N GLY A 119 3.25 4.56 -6.55
CA GLY A 119 3.65 3.24 -6.06
C GLY A 119 4.94 3.25 -5.27
N LYS A 120 5.87 4.16 -5.62
CA LYS A 120 7.15 4.33 -4.92
C LYS A 120 6.98 4.62 -3.41
N PHE A 121 5.93 5.35 -3.02
CA PHE A 121 5.67 5.68 -1.62
C PHE A 121 5.20 4.48 -0.82
N TYR A 122 4.61 3.48 -1.48
CA TYR A 122 4.10 2.26 -0.85
C TYR A 122 5.11 1.11 -0.82
N ILE A 123 6.32 1.27 -1.40
CA ILE A 123 7.37 0.24 -1.37
C ILE A 123 7.67 -0.26 0.05
N PRO A 124 7.86 0.60 1.08
CA PRO A 124 8.13 0.12 2.43
C PRO A 124 7.00 -0.75 2.97
N SER A 125 5.75 -0.37 2.69
CA SER A 125 4.57 -1.15 3.08
C SER A 125 4.51 -2.50 2.39
N GLY A 126 4.73 -2.52 1.07
CA GLY A 126 4.76 -3.76 0.28
C GLY A 126 5.81 -4.75 0.78
N PHE A 127 7.02 -4.27 1.06
CA PHE A 127 8.10 -5.11 1.59
C PHE A 127 7.75 -5.70 2.96
N LEU A 128 7.21 -4.88 3.87
CA LEU A 128 6.81 -5.32 5.21
C LEU A 128 5.62 -6.29 5.17
N ALA A 129 4.65 -6.05 4.28
CA ALA A 129 3.50 -6.95 4.09
C ALA A 129 3.95 -8.32 3.57
N LEU A 130 4.89 -8.35 2.63
CA LEU A 130 5.46 -9.58 2.10
C LEU A 130 6.27 -10.33 3.16
N ALA A 131 7.13 -9.62 3.90
CA ALA A 131 7.86 -10.19 5.02
C ALA A 131 6.90 -10.78 6.07
N SER A 132 5.83 -10.06 6.41
CA SER A 132 4.79 -10.55 7.31
C SER A 132 4.16 -11.87 6.82
N ALA A 133 3.80 -11.95 5.54
CA ALA A 133 3.22 -13.14 4.94
C ALA A 133 4.17 -14.35 4.98
N PHE A 134 5.48 -14.14 4.82
CA PHE A 134 6.49 -15.19 4.97
C PHE A 134 6.66 -15.68 6.41
N TYR A 135 6.61 -14.76 7.39
CA TYR A 135 6.71 -15.08 8.81
C TYR A 135 5.40 -15.55 9.45
N ASN A 136 4.29 -15.53 8.70
CA ASN A 136 2.99 -16.05 9.14
C ASN A 136 2.98 -17.60 9.06
N ARG A 137 3.89 -18.23 9.82
CA ARG A 137 4.01 -19.68 10.01
C ARG A 137 3.30 -20.16 11.26
#